data_AF-A0AB34JJM1-F1
#
_entry.id   AF-A0AB34JJM1-F1
#
_cell.length_a   1.000
_cell.length_b   1.000
_cell.length_c   1.000
_cell.angle_alpha   90.00
_cell.angle_beta   90.00
_cell.angle_gamma   90.00
#
_symmetry.space_group_name_H-M   'P 1'
#
loop_
_entity.id
_entity.type
_entity.pdbx_description
1 polymer ?
#
loop_
_entity_poly.entity_id
_entity_poly.type
_entity_poly.pdbx_seq_one_letter_code
_entity_poly.pdbx_strand_id
1 'polypeptide(L)'
;MKGVLLKRSGDGDKKRLSLIDGWLERFFELKEGQLQYWRSEPDYTMGARGRLETGLQLKDYEILVDTSDPHWGFALQPKSASGVRGWHLRARSESDRLEWTQKLLLASMLPDS
;
A
#
# COMPACT_ATOMS: atom_id res chain seq x y z
N MET A 1 -10.65 3.38 4.59
CA MET A 1 -10.33 4.18 3.37
C MET A 1 -10.13 3.21 2.23
N LYS A 2 -10.51 3.56 0.99
CA LYS A 2 -10.32 2.68 -0.18
C LYS A 2 -9.89 3.52 -1.37
N GLY A 3 -9.07 2.95 -2.26
CA GLY A 3 -8.66 3.65 -3.47
C GLY A 3 -7.46 3.00 -4.16
N VAL A 4 -7.10 3.55 -5.32
CA VAL A 4 -5.97 3.06 -6.12
C VAL A 4 -4.68 3.75 -5.67
N LEU A 5 -3.63 2.96 -5.49
CA LEU A 5 -2.24 3.42 -5.36
C LEU A 5 -1.37 2.62 -6.32
N LEU A 6 -0.26 3.21 -6.75
CA LEU A 6 0.79 2.44 -7.40
C LEU A 6 1.64 1.77 -6.31
N LYS A 7 1.84 0.46 -6.41
CA LYS A 7 2.74 -0.30 -5.55
C LYS A 7 3.96 -0.74 -6.33
N ARG A 8 5.15 -0.53 -5.76
CA ARG A 8 6.38 -1.04 -6.36
C ARG A 8 6.39 -2.56 -6.32
N SER A 9 6.62 -3.19 -7.47
CA SER A 9 6.78 -4.63 -7.63
C SER A 9 8.01 -5.07 -6.83
N GLY A 10 7.87 -6.10 -5.98
CA GLY A 10 9.03 -6.78 -5.41
C GLY A 10 9.79 -7.58 -6.47
N ASP A 11 10.98 -8.09 -6.16
CA ASP A 11 11.83 -8.82 -7.12
C ASP A 11 11.13 -9.99 -7.85
N GLY A 12 10.07 -10.57 -7.25
CA GLY A 12 9.30 -11.68 -7.83
C GLY A 12 8.31 -11.29 -8.94
N ASP A 13 7.88 -10.04 -9.01
CA ASP A 13 6.87 -9.57 -9.99
C ASP A 13 7.48 -9.09 -11.31
N LYS A 14 8.82 -9.04 -11.40
CA LYS A 14 9.60 -8.58 -12.57
C LYS A 14 9.32 -9.36 -13.87
N LYS A 15 8.69 -10.53 -13.79
CA LYS A 15 8.45 -11.43 -14.94
C LYS A 15 7.09 -11.31 -15.61
N ARG A 16 6.13 -10.53 -15.07
CA ARG A 16 4.75 -10.51 -15.60
C ARG A 16 4.22 -9.09 -15.81
N LEU A 17 4.25 -8.69 -17.09
CA LEU A 17 3.49 -7.61 -17.74
C LEU A 17 3.93 -6.16 -17.46
N SER A 18 4.18 -5.45 -18.57
CA SER A 18 4.23 -3.98 -18.73
C SER A 18 4.57 -3.18 -17.46
N LEU A 19 5.78 -3.34 -16.96
CA LEU A 19 6.32 -2.51 -15.90
C LEU A 19 6.68 -1.16 -16.50
N ILE A 20 5.89 -0.13 -16.22
CA ILE A 20 6.45 1.23 -16.24
C ILE A 20 7.26 1.32 -14.95
N ASP A 21 8.58 1.15 -15.06
CA ASP A 21 9.57 1.34 -14.00
C ASP A 21 9.35 0.56 -12.68
N GLY A 22 8.64 -0.57 -12.74
CA GLY A 22 8.40 -1.43 -11.58
C GLY A 22 7.25 -0.99 -10.69
N TRP A 23 6.34 -0.15 -11.17
CA TRP A 23 5.15 0.29 -10.43
C TRP A 23 3.88 -0.35 -11.02
N LEU A 24 2.99 -0.81 -10.14
CA LEU A 24 1.77 -1.50 -10.51
C LEU A 24 0.58 -0.89 -9.79
N GLU A 25 -0.47 -0.53 -10.54
CA GLU A 25 -1.74 -0.10 -9.94
C GLU A 25 -2.36 -1.24 -9.13
N ARG A 26 -2.75 -0.93 -7.89
CA ARG A 26 -3.45 -1.86 -7.00
C ARG A 26 -4.57 -1.11 -6.29
N PHE A 27 -5.66 -1.82 -6.03
CA PHE A 27 -6.75 -1.28 -5.24
C PHE A 27 -6.52 -1.64 -3.77
N PHE A 28 -6.46 -0.62 -2.92
CA PHE A 28 -6.18 -0.76 -1.49
C PHE A 28 -7.43 -0.53 -0.66
N GLU A 29 -7.55 -1.26 0.43
CA GLU A 29 -8.50 -0.99 1.51
C GLU A 29 -7.74 -0.92 2.84
N LEU A 30 -7.93 0.18 3.55
CA LEU A 30 -7.58 0.34 4.94
C LEU A 30 -8.81 0.05 5.79
N LYS A 31 -8.74 -1.04 6.57
CA LYS A 31 -9.80 -1.51 7.46
C LYS A 31 -9.18 -2.12 8.72
N GLU A 32 -9.69 -1.74 9.90
CA GLU A 32 -9.31 -2.37 11.19
C GLU A 32 -7.79 -2.43 11.45
N GLY A 33 -7.08 -1.34 11.16
CA GLY A 33 -5.61 -1.28 11.33
C GLY A 33 -4.81 -2.10 10.30
N GLN A 34 -5.49 -2.74 9.35
CA GLN A 34 -4.88 -3.49 8.25
C GLN A 34 -4.97 -2.73 6.93
N LEU A 35 -3.87 -2.74 6.19
CA LEU A 35 -3.84 -2.30 4.81
C LEU A 35 -3.78 -3.54 3.92
N GLN A 36 -4.82 -3.73 3.12
CA GLN A 36 -5.00 -4.86 2.21
C GLN A 36 -5.03 -4.37 0.76
N TYR A 37 -4.67 -5.23 -0.20
CA TYR A 37 -4.82 -4.88 -1.60
C TYR A 37 -5.21 -6.03 -2.53
N TRP A 38 -5.87 -5.63 -3.60
CA TRP A 38 -6.27 -6.46 -4.74
C TRP A 38 -5.58 -5.96 -6.00
N ARG A 39 -5.58 -6.81 -7.03
CA ARG A 39 -5.01 -6.44 -8.33
C ARG A 39 -5.69 -5.22 -8.94
N SER A 40 -7.01 -5.11 -8.74
CA SER A 40 -7.85 -4.08 -9.33
C SER A 40 -9.09 -3.84 -8.47
N GLU A 41 -9.79 -2.73 -8.71
CA GLU A 41 -11.08 -2.45 -8.07
C GLU A 41 -12.16 -3.48 -8.48
N PRO A 42 -12.28 -3.92 -9.75
CA PRO A 42 -13.15 -5.03 -10.10
C PRO A 42 -12.92 -6.28 -9.24
N ASP A 43 -11.67 -6.70 -9.05
CA ASP A 43 -11.34 -7.85 -8.20
C ASP A 43 -11.82 -7.63 -6.76
N TYR A 44 -11.66 -6.43 -6.22
CA TYR A 44 -12.19 -6.07 -4.91
C TYR A 44 -13.73 -6.21 -4.84
N THR A 45 -14.44 -5.68 -5.84
CA THR A 45 -15.92 -5.71 -5.88
C THR A 45 -16.49 -7.12 -6.02
N MET A 46 -15.72 -8.08 -6.54
CA MET A 46 -16.11 -9.49 -6.62
C MET A 46 -16.11 -10.21 -5.26
N GLY A 47 -15.70 -9.52 -4.17
CA GLY A 47 -15.76 -10.04 -2.81
C GLY A 47 -14.96 -11.33 -2.64
N ALA A 48 -15.60 -12.41 -2.17
CA ALA A 48 -14.95 -13.71 -1.96
C ALA A 48 -14.37 -14.36 -3.22
N ARG A 49 -14.77 -13.90 -4.42
CA ARG A 49 -14.20 -14.35 -5.70
C ARG A 49 -13.01 -13.50 -6.14
N GLY A 50 -12.82 -12.33 -5.53
CA GLY A 50 -11.66 -11.48 -5.70
C GLY A 50 -10.46 -12.03 -4.95
N ARG A 51 -9.31 -12.14 -5.62
CA ARG A 51 -8.09 -12.60 -4.96
C ARG A 51 -7.47 -11.44 -4.18
N LEU A 52 -7.57 -11.50 -2.85
CA LEU A 52 -6.71 -10.70 -1.97
C LEU A 52 -5.26 -11.13 -2.23
N GLU A 53 -4.42 -10.19 -2.61
CA GLU A 53 -3.01 -10.51 -2.89
C GLU A 53 -2.22 -10.61 -1.59
N THR A 54 -2.34 -9.60 -0.71
CA THR A 54 -1.75 -9.62 0.63
C THR A 54 -2.31 -8.48 1.48
N GLY A 55 -2.07 -8.55 2.79
CA GLY A 55 -2.35 -7.49 3.75
C GLY A 55 -1.22 -7.34 4.76
N LEU A 56 -1.09 -6.17 5.35
CA LEU A 56 -0.17 -5.89 6.44
C LEU A 56 -0.90 -5.26 7.63
N GLN A 57 -0.39 -5.52 8.84
CA GLN A 57 -0.85 -4.89 10.07
C GLN A 57 -0.05 -3.60 10.28
N LEU A 58 -0.71 -2.43 10.25
CA LEU A 58 -0.02 -1.14 10.24
C LEU A 58 0.72 -0.82 11.55
N LYS A 59 0.33 -1.41 12.68
CA LYS A 59 1.01 -1.20 13.97
C LYS A 59 2.49 -1.59 13.92
N ASP A 60 2.84 -2.53 13.03
CA ASP A 60 4.19 -3.06 12.86
C ASP A 60 5.03 -2.25 11.86
N TYR A 61 4.47 -1.17 11.30
CA TYR A 61 5.10 -0.36 10.27
C TYR A 61 5.18 1.13 10.64
N GLU A 62 6.21 1.78 10.12
CA GLU A 62 6.35 3.23 10.08
C GLU A 62 5.98 3.74 8.69
N ILE A 63 5.39 4.93 8.64
CA ILE A 63 5.03 5.61 7.40
C ILE A 63 6.08 6.67 7.12
N LEU A 64 6.81 6.52 6.02
CA LEU A 64 7.84 7.46 5.59
C LEU A 64 7.37 8.18 4.32
N VAL A 65 7.24 9.50 4.40
CA VAL A 65 6.87 10.33 3.24
C VAL A 65 8.15 10.68 2.48
N ASP A 66 8.18 10.37 1.18
CA ASP A 66 9.26 10.80 0.31
C ASP A 66 8.90 12.16 -0.29
N THR A 67 9.46 13.23 0.29
CA THR A 67 9.26 14.60 -0.21
C THR A 67 10.01 14.88 -1.50
N SER A 68 10.95 14.02 -1.89
CA SER A 68 11.75 14.15 -3.10
C SER A 68 11.15 13.41 -4.31
N ASP A 69 10.23 12.47 -4.10
CA ASP A 69 9.56 11.77 -5.21
C ASP A 69 8.53 12.70 -5.89
N PRO A 70 8.75 13.10 -7.16
CA PRO A 70 7.83 13.98 -7.89
C PRO A 70 6.48 13.31 -8.21
N HIS A 71 6.34 12.01 -7.93
CA HIS A 71 5.12 11.24 -8.11
C HIS A 71 4.45 10.89 -6.78
N TRP A 72 4.66 11.72 -5.75
CA TRP A 72 3.94 11.62 -4.47
C TRP A 72 4.16 10.28 -3.77
N GLY A 73 5.43 9.89 -3.70
CA GLY A 73 5.87 8.64 -3.09
C GLY A 73 5.80 8.64 -1.56
N PHE A 74 5.56 7.47 -0.99
CA PHE A 74 5.71 7.16 0.42
C PHE A 74 6.00 5.67 0.62
N ALA A 75 6.52 5.30 1.78
CA ALA A 75 6.87 3.93 2.10
C ALA A 75 6.27 3.49 3.44
N LEU A 76 5.95 2.20 3.52
CA LEU A 76 5.62 1.50 4.74
C LEU A 76 6.83 0.62 5.09
N GLN A 77 7.57 0.99 6.14
CA GLN A 77 8.73 0.23 6.57
C GLN A 77 8.44 -0.52 7.87
N PRO A 78 8.78 -1.82 7.98
CA PRO A 78 8.61 -2.54 9.23
C PRO A 78 9.46 -1.93 10.34
N LYS A 79 8.89 -1.80 11.54
CA LYS A 79 9.59 -1.32 12.76
C LYS A 79 10.66 -2.30 13.24
N SER A 80 10.48 -3.59 12.94
CA SER A 80 11.40 -4.66 13.34
C SER A 80 12.08 -5.24 12.10
N ALA A 81 13.37 -5.57 12.23
CA ALA A 81 14.20 -6.15 11.18
C ALA A 81 13.85 -7.62 10.83
N SER A 82 12.62 -8.07 11.10
CA SER A 82 12.15 -9.46 11.05
C SER A 82 12.04 -10.06 9.64
N GLY A 83 12.76 -9.54 8.65
CA GLY A 83 12.77 -10.04 7.26
C GLY A 83 11.51 -9.74 6.46
N VAL A 84 10.52 -9.04 7.04
CA VAL A 84 9.34 -8.55 6.34
C VAL A 84 9.75 -7.41 5.40
N ARG A 85 9.26 -7.40 4.16
CA ARG A 85 9.61 -6.35 3.19
C ARG A 85 8.67 -5.15 3.33
N GLY A 86 9.25 -3.96 3.36
CA GLY A 86 8.50 -2.71 3.25
C GLY A 86 7.81 -2.54 1.90
N TRP A 87 6.76 -1.72 1.86
CA TRP A 87 6.03 -1.40 0.65
C TRP A 87 6.36 0.03 0.22
N HIS A 88 6.65 0.22 -1.06
CA HIS A 88 6.76 1.55 -1.67
C HIS A 88 5.49 1.82 -2.46
N LEU A 89 4.88 2.98 -2.21
CA LEU A 89 3.60 3.38 -2.73
C LEU A 89 3.69 4.77 -3.36
N ARG A 90 2.87 5.04 -4.38
CA ARG A 90 2.68 6.37 -4.97
C ARG A 90 1.20 6.67 -5.09
N ALA A 91 0.83 7.89 -4.70
CA ALA A 91 -0.51 8.42 -4.86
C ALA A 91 -0.65 9.12 -6.21
N ARG A 92 -1.89 9.37 -6.65
CA ARG A 92 -2.15 10.06 -7.93
C ARG A 92 -1.89 11.58 -7.86
N SER A 93 -1.92 12.14 -6.67
CA SER A 93 -1.70 13.57 -6.41
C SER A 93 -1.16 13.78 -4.98
N GLU A 94 -0.66 14.97 -4.69
CA GLU A 94 -0.21 15.32 -3.35
C GLU A 94 -1.34 15.26 -2.32
N SER A 95 -2.53 15.77 -2.68
CA SER A 95 -3.70 15.71 -1.81
C SER A 95 -4.07 14.27 -1.45
N ASP A 96 -3.98 13.35 -2.43
CA ASP A 96 -4.24 11.92 -2.23
C ASP A 96 -3.16 11.28 -1.33
N ARG A 97 -1.87 11.63 -1.53
CA ARG A 97 -0.79 11.21 -0.63
C ARG A 97 -1.04 11.66 0.81
N LEU A 98 -1.43 12.92 1.00
CA LEU A 98 -1.71 13.46 2.34
C LEU A 98 -2.87 12.72 3.01
N GLU A 99 -3.96 12.46 2.29
CA GLU A 99 -5.09 11.71 2.83
C GLU A 99 -4.67 10.28 3.23
N TRP A 100 -3.98 9.56 2.34
CA TRP A 100 -3.49 8.22 2.62
C TRP A 100 -2.55 8.19 3.83
N THR A 101 -1.51 9.01 3.83
CA THR A 101 -0.52 9.04 4.91
C THR A 101 -1.14 9.39 6.26
N GLN A 102 -2.08 10.34 6.32
CA GLN A 102 -2.81 10.66 7.55
C GLN A 102 -3.63 9.47 8.07
N LYS A 103 -4.39 8.81 7.19
CA LYS A 103 -5.22 7.66 7.59
C LYS A 103 -4.37 6.45 8.00
N LEU A 104 -3.27 6.19 7.30
CA LEU A 104 -2.32 5.12 7.63
C LEU A 104 -1.62 5.39 8.96
N LEU A 105 -1.21 6.64 9.22
CA LEU A 105 -0.60 7.04 10.48
C LEU A 105 -1.57 6.83 11.65
N LEU A 106 -2.80 7.34 11.53
CA LEU A 106 -3.84 7.13 12.55
C LEU A 106 -4.07 5.64 12.81
N ALA A 107 -4.18 4.82 11.76
CA ALA A 107 -4.39 3.39 11.89
C ALA A 107 -3.19 2.64 12.49
N SER A 108 -1.97 3.12 12.30
CA SER A 108 -0.76 2.54 12.91
C SER A 108 -0.65 2.78 14.42
N MET A 109 -1.43 3.72 14.95
CA MET A 109 -1.46 4.13 16.35
C MET A 109 -2.64 3.53 17.13
N LEU A 110 -3.57 2.86 16.46
CA LEU A 110 -4.73 2.25 17.13
C LEU A 110 -4.29 0.98 17.89
N PRO A 111 -4.76 0.77 19.13
CA PRO A 111 -4.56 -0.47 19.86
C PRO A 111 -5.31 -1.63 19.20
N ASP A 112 -4.81 -2.86 19.40
CA ASP A 112 -5.50 -4.06 18.94
C ASP A 112 -6.91 -4.11 19.57
N SER A 113 -7.93 -4.21 18.73
CA SER A 113 -9.34 -4.32 19.14
C SER A 113 -9.71 -5.75 19.51
#